data_AF-A0A9W9MTS1-F1
#
_entry.id   AF-A0A9W9MTS1-F1
#
_cell.length_a   1.000
_cell.length_b   1.000
_cell.length_c   1.000
_cell.angle_alpha   90.00
_cell.angle_beta   90.00
_cell.angle_gamma   90.00
#
_symmetry.space_group_name_H-M   'P 1'
#
loop_
_entity.id
_entity.type
_entity.pdbx_description
1 polymer ?
#
loop_
_entity_poly.entity_id
_entity_poly.type
_entity_poly.pdbx_seq_one_letter_code
_entity_poly.pdbx_strand_id
1 'polypeptide(L)'
;MSPEQHMLCTKALSLTMKKMASLDFPAYGSLYFADAPLDLDLKIPFEQGESLEQGFCIGPNCSPVFWNRNPGEHELYRGPSPNCGPWRDLTSYGRGLIDTGFSRLPKEEEEAVNNRKLLPYQGSIQDHIRLLKTSREVIQKLIEDKRIKEAATSALLHPDFHKRNIYVSAEEPTVITGLIDWQSTSIEPAFIYANEIPDFATLPRVPEEGLLENEQNKTEISRQKERELKDVSVCYQTYDVVMTALVPKLRPARLLDPTLFRLFYYCHTTWKDSAVAIHQEIIELSARWAELGLEGSCPYSPTEAELKQHARDYENF
;
A
#
# COMPACT_ATOMS: atom_id res chain seq x y z
N MET A 1 -3.74 -22.22 21.54
CA MET A 1 -5.00 -21.50 21.24
C MET A 1 -5.89 -22.46 20.48
N SER A 2 -7.16 -22.62 20.85
CA SER A 2 -8.11 -23.42 20.06
C SER A 2 -8.50 -22.70 18.75
N PRO A 3 -9.01 -23.40 17.72
CA PRO A 3 -9.49 -22.73 16.50
C PRO A 3 -10.57 -21.67 16.76
N GLU A 4 -11.43 -21.91 17.75
CA GLU A 4 -12.43 -20.94 18.18
C GLU A 4 -11.78 -19.69 18.77
N GLN A 5 -10.80 -19.84 19.67
CA GLN A 5 -10.07 -18.71 20.24
C GLN A 5 -9.29 -17.94 19.15
N HIS A 6 -8.74 -18.64 18.16
CA HIS A 6 -8.02 -18.03 17.04
C HIS A 6 -8.94 -17.16 16.19
N MET A 7 -10.11 -17.69 15.82
CA MET A 7 -11.16 -16.94 15.11
C MET A 7 -11.68 -15.75 15.92
N LEU A 8 -11.90 -15.90 17.24
CA LEU A 8 -12.31 -14.81 18.11
C LEU A 8 -11.24 -13.70 18.23
N CYS A 9 -9.97 -14.07 18.30
CA CYS A 9 -8.86 -13.13 18.30
C CYS A 9 -8.79 -12.36 16.98
N THR A 10 -8.86 -13.06 15.84
CA THR A 10 -8.93 -12.45 14.50
C THR A 10 -10.11 -11.48 14.38
N LYS A 11 -11.28 -11.85 14.92
CA LYS A 11 -12.44 -10.96 14.97
C LYS A 11 -12.18 -9.70 15.80
N ALA A 12 -11.61 -9.84 16.99
CA ALA A 12 -11.28 -8.71 17.86
C ALA A 12 -10.28 -7.73 17.21
N LEU A 13 -9.25 -8.28 16.54
CA LEU A 13 -8.28 -7.51 15.77
C LEU A 13 -8.91 -6.77 14.60
N SER A 14 -9.74 -7.45 13.82
CA SER A 14 -10.46 -6.86 12.69
C SER A 14 -11.41 -5.73 13.14
N LEU A 15 -12.07 -5.92 14.30
CA LEU A 15 -12.90 -4.87 14.91
C LEU A 15 -12.07 -3.69 15.43
N THR A 16 -10.80 -3.88 15.75
CA THR A 16 -9.89 -2.78 16.11
C THR A 16 -9.53 -1.96 14.87
N MET A 17 -9.23 -2.59 13.74
CA MET A 17 -9.04 -1.88 12.45
C MET A 17 -10.30 -1.13 12.03
N LYS A 18 -11.49 -1.71 12.25
CA LYS A 18 -12.77 -1.02 12.02
C LYS A 18 -12.84 0.31 12.79
N LYS A 19 -12.41 0.34 14.06
CA LYS A 19 -12.41 1.59 14.86
C LYS A 19 -11.49 2.64 14.24
N MET A 20 -10.28 2.25 13.84
CA MET A 20 -9.33 3.16 13.17
C MET A 20 -9.90 3.74 11.87
N ALA A 21 -10.42 2.87 11.02
CA ALA A 21 -11.00 3.25 9.74
C ALA A 21 -12.28 4.07 9.87
N SER A 22 -13.01 3.97 10.99
CA SER A 22 -14.26 4.73 11.19
C SER A 22 -14.04 6.22 11.45
N LEU A 23 -12.80 6.65 11.70
CA LEU A 23 -12.44 8.05 11.87
C LEU A 23 -12.46 8.78 10.53
N ASP A 24 -12.97 10.01 10.52
CA ASP A 24 -13.00 10.87 9.35
C ASP A 24 -11.88 11.91 9.39
N PHE A 25 -11.23 12.09 8.24
CA PHE A 25 -10.08 12.96 8.10
C PHE A 25 -10.27 13.93 6.92
N PRO A 26 -9.92 15.22 7.08
CA PRO A 26 -10.11 16.23 6.05
C PRO A 26 -9.08 16.18 4.92
N ALA A 27 -8.04 15.35 5.06
CA ALA A 27 -6.90 15.25 4.15
C ALA A 27 -6.11 13.96 4.37
N TYR A 28 -5.21 13.64 3.44
CA TYR A 28 -4.14 12.65 3.58
C TYR A 28 -2.88 13.29 4.13
N GLY A 29 -2.08 12.53 4.87
CA GLY A 29 -0.88 13.00 5.55
C GLY A 29 -0.66 12.26 6.87
N SER A 30 -0.04 12.93 7.84
CA SER A 30 0.15 12.36 9.18
C SER A 30 -0.49 13.24 10.25
N LEU A 31 -0.78 12.64 11.40
CA LEU A 31 -1.35 13.34 12.55
C LEU A 31 -0.23 14.09 13.30
N TYR A 32 -0.44 15.38 13.54
CA TYR A 32 0.46 16.23 14.34
C TYR A 32 -0.31 16.90 15.45
N PHE A 33 0.38 17.29 16.51
CA PHE A 33 -0.18 18.23 17.46
C PHE A 33 -0.42 19.59 16.79
N ALA A 34 -1.49 20.28 17.17
CA ALA A 34 -1.84 21.58 16.61
C ALA A 34 -0.74 22.64 16.85
N ASP A 35 -0.02 22.52 17.97
CA ASP A 35 1.11 23.36 18.36
C ASP A 35 2.47 22.88 17.81
N ALA A 36 2.49 21.81 17.02
CA ALA A 36 3.72 21.34 16.39
C ALA A 36 4.39 22.47 15.58
N PRO A 37 5.73 22.53 15.55
CA PRO A 37 6.48 23.60 14.88
C PRO A 37 6.51 23.41 13.34
N LEU A 38 5.33 23.37 12.73
CA LEU A 38 5.13 23.36 11.28
C LEU A 38 4.59 24.71 10.83
N ASP A 39 4.90 25.08 9.58
CA ASP A 39 4.31 26.24 8.94
C ASP A 39 2.77 26.08 8.84
N LEU A 40 2.04 27.20 8.95
CA LEU A 40 0.58 27.19 9.05
C LEU A 40 -0.11 26.65 7.79
N ASP A 41 0.50 26.83 6.62
CA ASP A 41 0.01 26.33 5.33
C ASP A 41 0.16 24.80 5.20
N LEU A 42 1.05 24.18 5.98
CA LEU A 42 1.21 22.74 6.09
C LEU A 42 0.30 22.09 7.13
N LYS A 43 -0.59 22.87 7.77
CA LYS A 43 -1.54 22.36 8.78
C LYS A 43 -2.96 22.42 8.25
N ILE A 44 -3.60 21.27 8.19
CA ILE A 44 -5.03 21.15 7.90
C ILE A 44 -5.75 20.83 9.21
N PRO A 45 -6.51 21.77 9.78
CA PRO A 45 -7.26 21.52 11.01
C PRO A 45 -8.41 20.55 10.74
N PHE A 46 -8.83 19.84 11.79
CA PHE A 46 -10.12 19.15 11.78
C PHE A 46 -11.24 20.19 11.85
N GLU A 47 -12.20 20.14 10.93
CA GLU A 47 -13.37 21.01 10.98
C GLU A 47 -14.25 20.58 12.18
N GLN A 48 -14.62 21.56 13.02
CA GLN A 48 -15.24 21.33 14.31
C GLN A 48 -16.58 20.59 14.24
N GLY A 49 -16.73 19.57 15.09
CA GLY A 49 -17.79 19.58 16.09
C GLY A 49 -17.17 20.03 17.43
N GLU A 50 -17.93 20.76 18.26
CA GLU A 50 -17.48 21.47 19.47
C GLU A 50 -16.80 20.62 20.58
N SER A 51 -16.39 19.37 20.32
CA SER A 51 -15.92 18.45 21.38
C SER A 51 -14.87 17.41 20.95
N LEU A 52 -14.05 17.66 19.93
CA LEU A 52 -12.76 16.96 19.83
C LEU A 52 -11.64 17.99 19.63
N GLU A 53 -11.12 18.39 20.79
CA GLU A 53 -9.76 18.89 21.08
C GLU A 53 -9.05 19.65 19.96
N GLN A 54 -8.81 20.93 20.22
CA GLN A 54 -7.88 21.83 19.50
C GLN A 54 -6.41 21.33 19.49
N GLY A 55 -6.17 20.04 19.74
CA GLY A 55 -4.88 19.44 19.97
C GLY A 55 -4.23 18.82 18.74
N PHE A 56 -4.95 18.56 17.64
CA PHE A 56 -4.39 17.88 16.46
C PHE A 56 -4.71 18.56 15.12
N CYS A 57 -3.85 18.35 14.14
CA CYS A 57 -4.05 18.70 12.73
C CYS A 57 -3.44 17.65 11.81
N ILE A 58 -3.84 17.65 10.54
CA ILE A 58 -3.18 16.86 9.49
C ILE A 58 -2.05 17.69 8.90
N GLY A 59 -0.84 17.12 8.92
CA GLY A 59 0.35 17.73 8.34
C GLY A 59 1.04 16.83 7.32
N PRO A 60 2.26 17.18 6.90
CA PRO A 60 3.03 16.40 5.93
C PRO A 60 3.14 14.93 6.31
N ASN A 61 3.06 14.04 5.35
CA ASN A 61 3.16 12.60 5.54
C ASN A 61 4.53 12.23 6.13
N CYS A 62 4.56 11.50 7.25
CA CYS A 62 5.79 11.10 7.93
C CYS A 62 6.54 9.93 7.26
N SER A 63 5.97 9.32 6.21
CA SER A 63 6.56 8.14 5.57
C SER A 63 8.00 8.44 5.13
N PRO A 64 8.97 7.58 5.51
CA PRO A 64 10.37 7.73 5.12
C PRO A 64 10.57 7.85 3.60
N VAL A 65 9.60 7.38 2.82
CA VAL A 65 9.58 7.48 1.37
C VAL A 65 9.56 8.94 0.90
N PHE A 66 8.71 9.80 1.47
CA PHE A 66 8.67 11.22 1.07
C PHE A 66 9.88 12.00 1.56
N TRP A 67 10.48 11.58 2.68
CA TRP A 67 11.61 12.27 3.29
C TRP A 67 12.98 11.70 2.93
N ASN A 68 13.03 10.59 2.21
CA ASN A 68 14.23 9.80 1.91
C ASN A 68 15.04 9.45 3.17
N ARG A 69 14.34 8.96 4.20
CA ARG A 69 14.90 8.66 5.54
C ARG A 69 15.05 7.18 5.84
N ASN A 70 14.77 6.28 4.89
CA ASN A 70 15.11 4.87 5.10
C ASN A 70 16.64 4.68 5.16
N PRO A 71 17.13 3.62 5.81
CA PRO A 71 18.56 3.30 5.81
C PRO A 71 19.14 3.27 4.40
N GLY A 72 20.21 4.05 4.16
CA GLY A 72 20.88 4.19 2.87
C GLY A 72 20.21 5.14 1.86
N GLU A 73 18.95 5.54 2.06
CA GLU A 73 18.26 6.42 1.11
C GLU A 73 18.78 7.86 1.13
N HIS A 74 19.26 8.36 2.27
CA HIS A 74 19.81 9.72 2.37
C HIS A 74 21.08 9.93 1.53
N GLU A 75 21.86 8.86 1.33
CA GLU A 75 23.07 8.89 0.49
C GLU A 75 22.73 8.80 -0.99
N LEU A 76 21.64 8.10 -1.32
CA LEU A 76 21.14 7.92 -2.68
C LEU A 76 20.32 9.12 -3.17
N TYR A 77 19.55 9.71 -2.26
CA TYR A 77 18.60 10.78 -2.53
C TYR A 77 18.96 11.97 -1.65
N ARG A 78 19.33 13.10 -2.28
CA ARG A 78 19.88 14.27 -1.57
C ARG A 78 19.01 14.82 -0.44
N GLY A 79 17.70 14.93 -0.67
CA GLY A 79 16.80 15.65 0.23
C GLY A 79 15.37 15.14 0.11
N PRO A 80 14.45 15.66 0.93
CA PRO A 80 13.06 15.25 0.89
C PRO A 80 12.41 15.60 -0.46
N SER A 81 11.31 14.91 -0.75
CA SER A 81 10.41 15.27 -1.83
C SER A 81 10.00 16.74 -1.71
N PRO A 82 9.85 17.47 -2.84
CA PRO A 82 9.31 18.83 -2.81
C PRO A 82 7.82 18.86 -2.42
N ASN A 83 7.17 17.70 -2.31
CA ASN A 83 5.75 17.57 -2.04
C ASN A 83 5.51 16.41 -1.05
N CYS A 84 5.65 16.70 0.24
CA CYS A 84 5.40 15.76 1.34
C CYS A 84 3.95 15.83 1.88
N GLY A 85 3.06 16.56 1.21
CA GLY A 85 1.72 16.85 1.73
C GLY A 85 1.70 17.96 2.80
N PRO A 86 0.59 18.12 3.52
CA PRO A 86 -0.63 17.29 3.46
C PRO A 86 -1.41 17.50 2.15
N TRP A 87 -2.31 16.56 1.83
CA TRP A 87 -3.06 16.56 0.56
C TRP A 87 -4.57 16.52 0.82
N ARG A 88 -5.30 17.54 0.34
CA ARG A 88 -6.76 17.66 0.56
C ARG A 88 -7.60 16.70 -0.29
N ASP A 89 -7.03 16.23 -1.40
CA ASP A 89 -7.74 15.45 -2.38
C ASP A 89 -6.81 14.46 -3.10
N LEU A 90 -7.41 13.53 -3.84
CA LEU A 90 -6.65 12.49 -4.53
C LEU A 90 -5.75 13.06 -5.64
N THR A 91 -6.14 14.20 -6.23
CA THR A 91 -5.36 14.89 -7.27
C THR A 91 -4.03 15.42 -6.71
N SER A 92 -4.07 16.11 -5.57
CA SER A 92 -2.90 16.61 -4.87
C SER A 92 -2.03 15.48 -4.33
N TYR A 93 -2.65 14.40 -3.82
CA TYR A 93 -1.95 13.18 -3.41
C TYR A 93 -1.19 12.53 -4.58
N GLY A 94 -1.88 12.26 -5.70
CA GLY A 94 -1.27 11.68 -6.90
C GLY A 94 -0.15 12.55 -7.47
N ARG A 95 -0.30 13.88 -7.41
CA ARG A 95 0.79 14.81 -7.75
C ARG A 95 1.98 14.66 -6.80
N GLY A 96 1.75 14.52 -5.49
CA GLY A 96 2.80 14.27 -4.50
C GLY A 96 3.61 13.00 -4.79
N LEU A 97 2.94 11.92 -5.19
CA LEU A 97 3.61 10.69 -5.61
C LEU A 97 4.51 10.90 -6.83
N ILE A 98 4.00 11.57 -7.87
CA ILE A 98 4.76 11.85 -9.09
C ILE A 98 5.94 12.79 -8.82
N ASP A 99 5.73 13.87 -8.08
CA ASP A 99 6.77 14.82 -7.70
C ASP A 99 7.89 14.11 -6.90
N THR A 100 7.52 13.18 -6.02
CA THR A 100 8.45 12.33 -5.27
C THR A 100 9.26 11.42 -6.19
N GLY A 101 8.60 10.75 -7.15
CA GLY A 101 9.26 9.92 -8.15
C GLY A 101 10.32 10.68 -8.94
N PHE A 102 10.01 11.90 -9.40
CA PHE A 102 10.98 12.76 -10.10
C PHE A 102 12.13 13.21 -9.18
N SER A 103 11.85 13.57 -7.93
CA SER A 103 12.86 14.06 -6.99
C SER A 103 13.95 13.02 -6.66
N ARG A 104 13.63 11.74 -6.83
CA ARG A 104 14.49 10.59 -6.54
C ARG A 104 15.38 10.16 -7.71
N LEU A 105 15.20 10.75 -8.89
CA LEU A 105 16.07 10.47 -10.03
C LEU A 105 17.45 11.13 -9.82
N PRO A 106 18.55 10.45 -10.20
CA PRO A 106 19.87 11.09 -10.29
C PRO A 106 19.83 12.28 -11.26
N LYS A 107 20.64 13.32 -11.00
CA LYS A 107 20.70 14.48 -11.90
C LYS A 107 21.62 14.27 -13.09
N GLU A 108 22.64 13.44 -12.90
CA GLU A 108 23.67 13.16 -13.89
C GLU A 108 23.86 11.65 -14.04
N GLU A 109 24.19 11.20 -15.25
CA GLU A 109 24.43 9.77 -15.52
C GLU A 109 25.63 9.24 -14.71
N GLU A 110 26.63 10.09 -14.45
CA GLU A 110 27.79 9.74 -13.62
C GLU A 110 27.41 9.47 -12.15
N GLU A 111 26.40 10.17 -11.60
CA GLU A 111 25.85 9.88 -10.26
C GLU A 111 25.16 8.50 -10.22
N ALA A 112 24.56 8.07 -11.35
CA ALA A 112 23.91 6.78 -11.47
C ALA A 112 24.93 5.63 -11.64
N VAL A 113 25.99 5.85 -12.42
CA VAL A 113 27.06 4.88 -12.69
C VAL A 113 28.01 4.68 -11.50
N ASN A 114 28.30 5.74 -10.74
CA ASN A 114 29.17 5.65 -9.56
C ASN A 114 28.51 4.97 -8.35
N ASN A 115 27.16 4.96 -8.28
CA ASN A 115 26.44 4.36 -7.16
C ASN A 115 26.06 2.89 -7.36
N ARG A 116 26.06 2.35 -8.60
CA ARG A 116 25.86 0.93 -8.93
C ARG A 116 26.26 0.67 -10.39
N LYS A 117 26.83 -0.51 -10.69
CA LYS A 117 26.72 -1.07 -12.05
C LYS A 117 25.24 -1.35 -12.27
N LEU A 118 24.52 -0.41 -12.90
CA LEU A 118 23.11 -0.58 -13.18
C LEU A 118 22.92 -1.86 -14.00
N LEU A 119 22.04 -2.74 -13.53
CA LEU A 119 21.69 -3.93 -14.28
C LEU A 119 20.83 -3.50 -15.48
N PRO A 120 20.91 -4.17 -16.64
CA PRO A 120 20.21 -3.72 -17.84
C PRO A 120 18.71 -3.48 -17.64
N TYR A 121 18.06 -4.32 -16.81
CA TYR A 121 16.65 -4.23 -16.49
C TYR A 121 16.26 -3.06 -15.56
N GLN A 122 17.22 -2.36 -14.94
CA GLN A 122 16.90 -1.24 -14.05
C GLN A 122 16.34 -0.03 -14.81
N GLY A 123 16.67 0.09 -16.10
CA GLY A 123 16.28 1.20 -16.95
C GLY A 123 17.26 2.38 -16.88
N SER A 124 17.29 3.17 -17.96
CA SER A 124 18.02 4.45 -17.97
C SER A 124 17.23 5.54 -17.25
N ILE A 125 17.89 6.63 -16.83
CA ILE A 125 17.21 7.81 -16.27
C ILE A 125 16.09 8.29 -17.20
N GLN A 126 16.29 8.24 -18.53
CA GLN A 126 15.27 8.64 -19.50
C GLN A 126 14.07 7.69 -19.53
N ASP A 127 14.27 6.39 -19.29
CA ASP A 127 13.17 5.44 -19.15
C ASP A 127 12.31 5.76 -17.94
N HIS A 128 12.93 6.05 -16.79
CA HIS A 128 12.19 6.48 -15.60
C HIS A 128 11.46 7.81 -15.82
N ILE A 129 12.08 8.80 -16.46
CA ILE A 129 11.42 10.08 -16.80
C ILE A 129 10.20 9.84 -17.69
N ARG A 130 10.33 8.99 -18.71
CA ARG A 130 9.23 8.63 -19.61
C ARG A 130 8.11 7.96 -18.83
N LEU A 131 8.43 6.94 -18.04
CA LEU A 131 7.47 6.21 -17.22
C LEU A 131 6.75 7.13 -16.24
N LEU A 132 7.44 8.00 -15.51
CA LEU A 132 6.82 8.96 -14.58
C LEU A 132 5.89 9.96 -15.28
N LYS A 133 6.27 10.46 -16.47
CA LYS A 133 5.40 11.34 -17.26
C LYS A 133 4.13 10.62 -17.70
N THR A 134 4.27 9.39 -18.20
CA THR A 134 3.14 8.54 -18.56
C THR A 134 2.27 8.23 -17.34
N SER A 135 2.86 7.84 -16.20
CA SER A 135 2.14 7.56 -14.96
C SER A 135 1.34 8.76 -14.50
N ARG A 136 1.88 9.98 -14.63
CA ARG A 136 1.15 11.21 -14.30
C ARG A 136 -0.12 11.36 -15.13
N GLU A 137 -0.05 11.13 -16.43
CA GLU A 137 -1.20 11.22 -17.34
C GLU A 137 -2.23 10.12 -17.06
N VAL A 138 -1.76 8.89 -16.83
CA VAL A 138 -2.61 7.75 -16.47
C VAL A 138 -3.29 7.98 -15.12
N ILE A 139 -2.57 8.40 -14.09
CA ILE A 139 -3.12 8.72 -12.76
C ILE A 139 -4.16 9.81 -12.87
N GLN A 140 -3.95 10.87 -13.66
CA GLN A 140 -4.96 11.91 -13.87
C GLN A 140 -6.27 11.34 -14.41
N LYS A 141 -6.21 10.39 -15.35
CA LYS A 141 -7.39 9.68 -15.85
C LYS A 141 -8.04 8.75 -14.83
N LEU A 142 -7.23 8.01 -14.07
CA LEU A 142 -7.74 7.14 -13.01
C LEU A 142 -8.48 7.95 -11.93
N ILE A 143 -7.95 9.11 -11.54
CA ILE A 143 -8.57 9.97 -10.53
C ILE A 143 -9.93 10.49 -10.96
N GLU A 144 -10.24 10.56 -12.26
CA GLU A 144 -11.55 10.96 -12.78
C GLU A 144 -12.62 9.88 -12.54
N ASP A 145 -12.23 8.59 -12.47
CA ASP A 145 -13.12 7.44 -12.30
C ASP A 145 -13.80 7.44 -10.94
N LYS A 146 -15.14 7.29 -10.95
CA LYS A 146 -15.98 7.34 -9.75
C LYS A 146 -15.62 6.25 -8.73
N ARG A 147 -15.30 5.03 -9.20
CA ARG A 147 -14.97 3.89 -8.32
C ARG A 147 -13.68 4.16 -7.56
N ILE A 148 -12.71 4.79 -8.22
CA ILE A 148 -11.43 5.16 -7.61
C ILE A 148 -11.65 6.28 -6.60
N LYS A 149 -12.44 7.31 -6.90
CA LYS A 149 -12.81 8.36 -5.93
C LYS A 149 -13.48 7.80 -4.68
N GLU A 150 -14.42 6.86 -4.86
CA GLU A 150 -15.11 6.20 -3.74
C GLU A 150 -14.18 5.32 -2.91
N ALA A 151 -13.22 4.65 -3.55
CA ALA A 151 -12.17 3.85 -2.90
C ALA A 151 -11.05 4.69 -2.26
N ALA A 152 -10.97 5.97 -2.58
CA ALA A 152 -9.90 6.85 -2.12
C ALA A 152 -10.21 7.53 -0.79
N THR A 153 -11.31 7.25 -0.11
CA THR A 153 -11.65 7.89 1.16
C THR A 153 -10.48 7.86 2.15
N SER A 154 -10.24 8.96 2.87
CA SER A 154 -9.14 9.11 3.82
C SER A 154 -9.31 8.15 4.98
N ALA A 155 -8.36 7.21 5.12
CA ALA A 155 -8.41 6.18 6.15
C ALA A 155 -7.06 6.10 6.87
N LEU A 156 -7.14 5.95 8.20
CA LEU A 156 -6.00 5.57 9.03
C LEU A 156 -6.09 4.07 9.28
N LEU A 157 -5.12 3.34 8.77
CA LEU A 157 -4.93 1.91 9.01
C LEU A 157 -3.49 1.69 9.46
N HIS A 158 -3.30 0.71 10.34
CA HIS A 158 -1.97 0.33 10.78
C HIS A 158 -1.29 -0.50 9.67
N PRO A 159 -0.22 -0.02 9.02
CA PRO A 159 0.37 -0.70 7.87
C PRO A 159 1.11 -1.99 8.27
N ASP A 160 1.63 -2.07 9.49
CA ASP A 160 2.35 -3.25 9.98
C ASP A 160 1.51 -4.04 11.01
N PHE A 161 0.23 -4.30 10.70
CA PHE A 161 -0.73 -4.91 11.63
C PHE A 161 -0.50 -6.42 11.82
N HIS A 162 0.74 -6.83 12.08
CA HIS A 162 1.16 -8.22 12.25
C HIS A 162 1.11 -8.67 13.72
N LYS A 163 1.05 -10.00 13.94
CA LYS A 163 1.01 -10.64 15.28
C LYS A 163 2.11 -10.15 16.23
N ARG A 164 3.28 -9.75 15.72
CA ARG A 164 4.41 -9.25 16.52
C ARG A 164 4.17 -7.89 17.17
N ASN A 165 3.24 -7.11 16.62
CA ASN A 165 2.93 -5.75 17.08
C ASN A 165 1.67 -5.69 17.94
N ILE A 166 1.14 -6.86 18.35
CA ILE A 166 -0.12 -7.01 19.06
C ILE A 166 0.17 -7.58 20.44
N TYR A 167 -0.25 -6.86 21.49
CA TYR A 167 -0.30 -7.37 22.84
C TYR A 167 -1.71 -7.86 23.18
N VAL A 168 -1.78 -8.99 23.88
CA VAL A 168 -3.03 -9.58 24.37
C VAL A 168 -2.95 -9.83 25.89
N SER A 169 -4.09 -10.00 26.55
CA SER A 169 -4.12 -10.38 27.98
C SER A 169 -3.53 -11.77 28.18
N ALA A 170 -2.80 -11.94 29.30
CA ALA A 170 -2.24 -13.22 29.70
C ALA A 170 -3.33 -14.20 30.17
N GLU A 171 -4.42 -13.67 30.73
CA GLU A 171 -5.56 -14.40 31.24
C GLU A 171 -6.57 -14.72 30.13
N GLU A 172 -6.82 -13.77 29.22
CA GLU A 172 -7.76 -13.90 28.11
C GLU A 172 -7.12 -13.46 26.77
N PRO A 173 -6.51 -14.38 26.00
CA PRO A 173 -5.77 -14.06 24.77
C PRO A 173 -6.59 -13.44 23.63
N THR A 174 -7.92 -13.42 23.74
CA THR A 174 -8.83 -12.75 22.79
C THR A 174 -8.99 -11.25 23.07
N VAL A 175 -8.51 -10.77 24.22
CA VAL A 175 -8.54 -9.35 24.59
C VAL A 175 -7.24 -8.69 24.15
N ILE A 176 -7.34 -7.77 23.20
CA ILE A 176 -6.22 -6.95 22.73
C ILE A 176 -5.95 -5.86 23.75
N THR A 177 -4.73 -5.81 24.28
CA THR A 177 -4.32 -4.86 25.33
C THR A 177 -3.46 -3.74 24.82
N GLY A 178 -2.82 -3.90 23.66
CA GLY A 178 -1.99 -2.87 23.07
C GLY A 178 -1.62 -3.14 21.62
N LEU A 179 -1.41 -2.05 20.88
CA LEU A 179 -0.87 -2.05 19.53
C LEU A 179 0.33 -1.13 19.51
N ILE A 180 1.44 -1.61 18.95
CA ILE A 180 2.70 -0.89 18.86
C ILE A 180 3.12 -0.72 17.40
N ASP A 181 4.25 -0.04 17.18
CA ASP A 181 4.86 0.16 15.86
C ASP A 181 4.07 1.10 14.91
N TRP A 182 3.56 2.19 15.48
CA TRP A 182 2.79 3.23 14.76
C TRP A 182 3.64 4.14 13.86
N GLN A 183 4.95 3.94 13.78
CA GLN A 183 5.89 4.89 13.14
C GLN A 183 5.66 5.07 11.63
N SER A 184 5.07 4.08 10.97
CA SER A 184 4.75 4.11 9.53
C SER A 184 3.29 4.47 9.27
N THR A 185 2.49 4.72 10.30
CA THR A 185 1.05 4.98 10.15
C THR A 185 0.80 6.40 9.66
N SER A 186 0.03 6.50 8.58
CA SER A 186 -0.45 7.74 7.98
C SER A 186 -1.93 7.62 7.63
N ILE A 187 -2.54 8.77 7.31
CA ILE A 187 -3.86 8.85 6.72
C ILE A 187 -3.64 8.84 5.21
N GLU A 188 -4.12 7.79 4.55
CA GLU A 188 -3.93 7.54 3.13
C GLU A 188 -5.27 7.32 2.43
N PRO A 189 -5.32 7.33 1.08
CA PRO A 189 -6.45 6.77 0.36
C PRO A 189 -6.70 5.34 0.82
N ALA A 190 -7.95 4.96 1.11
CA ALA A 190 -8.28 3.66 1.69
C ALA A 190 -7.75 2.48 0.87
N PHE A 191 -7.70 2.59 -0.46
CA PHE A 191 -7.10 1.57 -1.33
C PHE A 191 -5.61 1.32 -1.07
N ILE A 192 -4.87 2.16 -0.35
CA ILE A 192 -3.46 1.92 0.00
C ILE A 192 -3.29 0.69 0.89
N TYR A 193 -4.06 0.58 1.99
CA TYR A 193 -3.87 -0.52 2.96
C TYR A 193 -5.08 -1.45 3.09
N ALA A 194 -6.25 -1.13 2.51
CA ALA A 194 -7.47 -1.92 2.71
C ALA A 194 -7.41 -3.36 2.19
N ASN A 195 -6.52 -3.63 1.22
CA ASN A 195 -6.32 -4.94 0.61
C ASN A 195 -5.14 -5.72 1.22
N GLU A 196 -4.40 -5.14 2.16
CA GLU A 196 -3.39 -5.88 2.89
C GLU A 196 -4.05 -6.88 3.85
N ILE A 197 -3.51 -8.11 3.85
CA ILE A 197 -3.99 -9.21 4.69
C ILE A 197 -2.92 -9.47 5.75
N PRO A 198 -3.19 -9.13 7.02
CA PRO A 198 -2.30 -9.43 8.13
C PRO A 198 -1.93 -10.91 8.25
N ASP A 199 -0.77 -11.19 8.85
CA ASP A 199 -0.25 -12.56 9.05
C ASP A 199 -1.15 -13.49 9.89
N PHE A 200 -2.06 -12.94 10.70
CA PHE A 200 -3.05 -13.72 11.44
C PHE A 200 -4.26 -14.13 10.58
N ALA A 201 -4.42 -13.52 9.41
CA ALA A 201 -5.48 -13.81 8.46
C ALA A 201 -4.96 -14.28 7.09
N THR A 202 -3.64 -14.38 6.89
CA THR A 202 -3.05 -14.85 5.64
C THR A 202 -3.31 -16.33 5.42
N LEU A 203 -3.88 -16.69 4.27
CA LEU A 203 -3.97 -18.09 3.85
C LEU A 203 -2.56 -18.67 3.63
N PRO A 204 -2.26 -19.88 4.10
CA PRO A 204 -0.97 -20.49 3.85
C PRO A 204 -0.78 -20.70 2.35
N ARG A 205 0.42 -20.38 1.85
CA ARG A 205 0.81 -20.74 0.48
C ARG A 205 0.80 -22.26 0.39
N VAL A 206 0.07 -22.82 -0.57
CA VAL A 206 0.11 -24.26 -0.85
C VAL A 206 1.55 -24.58 -1.26
N PRO A 207 2.32 -25.38 -0.51
CA PRO A 207 3.65 -25.76 -0.93
C PRO A 207 3.54 -26.58 -2.21
N GLU A 208 4.37 -26.30 -3.22
CA GLU A 208 4.62 -27.26 -4.30
C GLU A 208 5.09 -28.57 -3.67
N GLU A 209 4.43 -29.66 -4.02
CA GLU A 209 4.58 -30.96 -3.36
C GLU A 209 6.00 -31.50 -3.50
N GLY A 210 6.71 -31.61 -2.38
CA GLY A 210 8.03 -32.19 -2.32
C GLY A 210 8.24 -33.02 -1.05
N LEU A 211 8.46 -34.32 -1.28
CA LEU A 211 9.15 -35.33 -0.47
C LEU A 211 8.29 -36.47 0.14
N LEU A 212 8.86 -37.65 -0.09
CA LEU A 212 8.36 -39.00 0.13
C LEU A 212 8.44 -39.37 1.62
N GLU A 213 7.29 -39.48 2.28
CA GLU A 213 7.22 -40.05 3.64
C GLU A 213 6.14 -41.14 3.79
N ASN A 214 6.32 -42.02 4.78
CA ASN A 214 5.56 -43.27 5.00
C ASN A 214 4.04 -43.08 5.17
N GLU A 215 3.24 -44.07 4.74
CA GLU A 215 1.77 -43.98 4.61
C GLU A 215 0.99 -43.71 5.91
N GLN A 216 1.48 -44.19 7.06
CA GLN A 216 0.81 -43.95 8.35
C GLN A 216 1.05 -42.53 8.86
N ASN A 217 2.26 -41.99 8.69
CA ASN A 217 2.57 -40.59 9.00
C ASN A 217 1.85 -39.64 8.03
N LYS A 218 1.71 -40.02 6.75
CA LYS A 218 0.92 -39.25 5.76
C LYS A 218 -0.51 -39.00 6.21
N THR A 219 -1.18 -39.98 6.82
CA THR A 219 -2.61 -39.86 7.15
C THR A 219 -2.84 -38.91 8.33
N GLU A 220 -2.03 -38.99 9.39
CA GLU A 220 -2.18 -38.12 10.56
C GLU A 220 -1.65 -36.70 10.28
N ILE A 221 -0.51 -36.58 9.57
CA ILE A 221 0.01 -35.29 9.11
C ILE A 221 -0.98 -34.62 8.15
N SER A 222 -1.61 -35.38 7.24
CA SER A 222 -2.63 -34.86 6.33
C SER A 222 -3.86 -34.33 7.10
N ARG A 223 -4.36 -35.08 8.09
CA ARG A 223 -5.49 -34.63 8.93
C ARG A 223 -5.15 -33.40 9.78
N GLN A 224 -3.96 -33.34 10.35
CA GLN A 224 -3.51 -32.19 11.13
C GLN A 224 -3.37 -30.95 10.23
N LYS A 225 -2.74 -31.11 9.06
CA LYS A 225 -2.62 -30.07 8.05
C LYS A 225 -3.99 -29.59 7.56
N GLU A 226 -4.94 -30.50 7.35
CA GLU A 226 -6.32 -30.15 6.98
C GLU A 226 -7.03 -29.34 8.07
N ARG A 227 -6.82 -29.69 9.35
CA ARG A 227 -7.34 -28.91 10.49
C ARG A 227 -6.74 -27.52 10.56
N GLU A 228 -5.43 -27.38 10.37
CA GLU A 228 -4.73 -26.09 10.36
C GLU A 228 -5.17 -25.22 9.17
N LEU A 229 -5.29 -25.81 7.98
CA LEU A 229 -5.82 -25.14 6.80
C LEU A 229 -7.25 -24.63 7.04
N LYS A 230 -8.09 -25.45 7.68
CA LYS A 230 -9.46 -25.06 8.03
C LYS A 230 -9.48 -23.93 9.06
N ASP A 231 -8.64 -23.99 10.08
CA ASP A 231 -8.51 -22.94 11.10
C ASP A 231 -8.09 -21.59 10.50
N VAL A 232 -7.03 -21.59 9.67
CA VAL A 232 -6.57 -20.37 9.00
C VAL A 232 -7.59 -19.86 7.98
N SER A 233 -8.28 -20.76 7.27
CA SER A 233 -9.37 -20.38 6.34
C SER A 233 -10.52 -19.68 7.08
N VAL A 234 -10.90 -20.16 8.26
CA VAL A 234 -11.91 -19.50 9.11
C VAL A 234 -11.43 -18.12 9.55
N CYS A 235 -10.15 -17.96 9.90
CA CYS A 235 -9.58 -16.65 10.26
C CYS A 235 -9.58 -15.69 9.06
N TYR A 236 -9.14 -16.13 7.88
CA TYR A 236 -9.20 -15.35 6.65
C TYR A 236 -10.63 -14.89 6.34
N GLN A 237 -11.60 -15.80 6.36
CA GLN A 237 -13.01 -15.48 6.10
C GLN A 237 -13.56 -14.51 7.14
N THR A 238 -13.17 -14.67 8.42
CA THR A 238 -13.57 -13.76 9.49
C THR A 238 -13.04 -12.35 9.23
N TYR A 239 -11.74 -12.23 8.92
CA TYR A 239 -11.12 -10.95 8.57
C TYR A 239 -11.78 -10.32 7.35
N ASP A 240 -11.92 -11.07 6.26
CA ASP A 240 -12.50 -10.58 5.01
C ASP A 240 -13.94 -10.09 5.19
N VAL A 241 -14.78 -10.86 5.89
CA VAL A 241 -16.16 -10.44 6.18
C VAL A 241 -16.19 -9.18 7.03
N VAL A 242 -15.37 -9.09 8.08
CA VAL A 242 -15.35 -7.88 8.93
C VAL A 242 -14.92 -6.67 8.10
N MET A 243 -13.83 -6.77 7.37
CA MET A 243 -13.26 -5.65 6.61
C MET A 243 -14.12 -5.24 5.41
N THR A 244 -14.77 -6.19 4.73
CA THR A 244 -15.61 -5.91 3.54
C THR A 244 -17.06 -5.55 3.89
N ALA A 245 -17.64 -6.16 4.93
CA ALA A 245 -19.06 -5.99 5.26
C ALA A 245 -19.30 -5.09 6.47
N LEU A 246 -18.41 -5.06 7.46
CA LEU A 246 -18.61 -4.31 8.71
C LEU A 246 -17.87 -2.97 8.75
N VAL A 247 -17.04 -2.67 7.75
CA VAL A 247 -16.35 -1.38 7.57
C VAL A 247 -16.78 -0.73 6.25
N PRO A 248 -17.95 -0.09 6.17
CA PRO A 248 -18.48 0.48 4.93
C PRO A 248 -17.52 1.42 4.21
N LYS A 249 -16.72 2.18 4.98
CA LYS A 249 -15.70 3.10 4.45
C LYS A 249 -14.63 2.41 3.61
N LEU A 250 -14.23 1.18 3.97
CA LEU A 250 -13.20 0.43 3.24
C LEU A 250 -13.77 -0.45 2.13
N ARG A 251 -15.09 -0.66 2.10
CA ARG A 251 -15.73 -1.56 1.15
C ARG A 251 -15.44 -1.20 -0.32
N PRO A 252 -15.53 0.07 -0.77
CA PRO A 252 -15.19 0.40 -2.16
C PRO A 252 -13.74 0.04 -2.50
N ALA A 253 -12.79 0.30 -1.59
CA ALA A 253 -11.38 -0.04 -1.77
C ALA A 253 -11.13 -1.56 -1.83
N ARG A 254 -11.84 -2.36 -1.03
CA ARG A 254 -11.72 -3.82 -1.03
C ARG A 254 -12.33 -4.51 -2.25
N LEU A 255 -13.28 -3.85 -2.91
CA LEU A 255 -13.94 -4.35 -4.11
C LEU A 255 -13.32 -3.80 -5.40
N LEU A 256 -12.37 -2.87 -5.30
CA LEU A 256 -11.72 -2.24 -6.44
C LEU A 256 -10.72 -3.22 -7.08
N ASP A 257 -10.74 -3.33 -8.42
CA ASP A 257 -9.74 -4.13 -9.14
C ASP A 257 -8.34 -3.56 -8.85
N PRO A 258 -7.37 -4.37 -8.37
CA PRO A 258 -6.02 -3.92 -8.06
C PRO A 258 -5.32 -3.14 -9.17
N THR A 259 -5.59 -3.50 -10.43
CA THR A 259 -5.01 -2.84 -11.61
C THR A 259 -5.32 -1.34 -11.65
N LEU A 260 -6.42 -0.91 -11.03
CA LEU A 260 -6.85 0.49 -10.97
C LEU A 260 -6.07 1.33 -9.94
N PHE A 261 -5.38 0.71 -8.98
CA PHE A 261 -4.68 1.44 -7.92
C PHE A 261 -3.21 1.08 -7.73
N ARG A 262 -2.71 -0.04 -8.28
CA ARG A 262 -1.30 -0.44 -8.16
C ARG A 262 -0.32 0.62 -8.65
N LEU A 263 -0.68 1.40 -9.68
CA LEU A 263 0.18 2.49 -10.15
C LEU A 263 0.47 3.54 -9.05
N PHE A 264 -0.47 3.78 -8.13
CA PHE A 264 -0.28 4.68 -6.99
C PHE A 264 0.75 4.11 -5.99
N TYR A 265 0.91 2.79 -5.90
CA TYR A 265 1.88 2.16 -5.00
C TYR A 265 3.31 2.30 -5.47
N TYR A 266 3.54 2.23 -6.78
CA TYR A 266 4.90 2.05 -7.32
C TYR A 266 5.45 3.28 -8.04
N CYS A 267 4.60 4.22 -8.47
CA CYS A 267 5.09 5.32 -9.31
C CYS A 267 6.19 6.17 -8.66
N HIS A 268 6.17 6.31 -7.34
CA HIS A 268 7.09 7.15 -6.59
C HIS A 268 8.38 6.41 -6.15
N THR A 269 8.51 5.11 -6.44
CA THR A 269 9.68 4.29 -6.09
C THR A 269 10.40 3.73 -7.33
N THR A 270 10.05 4.16 -8.55
CA THR A 270 10.59 3.61 -9.81
C THR A 270 12.11 3.47 -9.85
N TRP A 271 12.88 4.44 -9.33
CA TRP A 271 14.35 4.35 -9.30
C TRP A 271 14.88 3.27 -8.33
N LYS A 272 14.18 3.08 -7.22
CA LYS A 272 14.53 2.09 -6.20
C LYS A 272 14.18 0.68 -6.65
N ASP A 273 13.00 0.52 -7.24
CA ASP A 273 12.37 -0.78 -7.49
C ASP A 273 12.54 -1.29 -8.93
N SER A 274 13.31 -0.57 -9.77
CA SER A 274 13.45 -0.76 -11.22
C SER A 274 12.34 -0.13 -12.07
N ALA A 275 12.71 0.34 -13.27
CA ALA A 275 11.77 0.78 -14.30
C ALA A 275 10.80 -0.34 -14.70
N VAL A 276 11.26 -1.59 -14.68
CA VAL A 276 10.47 -2.76 -15.07
C VAL A 276 9.22 -2.95 -14.21
N ALA A 277 9.31 -2.74 -12.90
CA ALA A 277 8.19 -2.94 -11.99
C ALA A 277 7.00 -2.02 -12.34
N ILE A 278 7.25 -0.71 -12.46
CA ILE A 278 6.19 0.25 -12.84
C ILE A 278 5.73 0.05 -14.30
N HIS A 279 6.64 -0.33 -15.20
CA HIS A 279 6.33 -0.54 -16.60
C HIS A 279 5.35 -1.70 -16.78
N GLN A 280 5.52 -2.78 -16.02
CA GLN A 280 4.58 -3.91 -15.99
C GLN A 280 3.18 -3.47 -15.57
N GLU A 281 3.06 -2.69 -14.49
CA GLU A 281 1.76 -2.21 -14.00
C GLU A 281 1.03 -1.33 -15.01
N ILE A 282 1.76 -0.47 -15.73
CA ILE A 282 1.17 0.37 -16.79
C ILE A 282 0.76 -0.48 -18.00
N ILE A 283 1.54 -1.51 -18.37
CA ILE A 283 1.21 -2.43 -19.46
C ILE A 283 -0.07 -3.22 -19.13
N GLU A 284 -0.17 -3.80 -17.94
CA GLU A 284 -1.36 -4.54 -17.50
C GLU A 284 -2.61 -3.66 -17.50
N LEU A 285 -2.50 -2.45 -16.93
CA LEU A 285 -3.57 -1.47 -16.92
C LEU A 285 -4.00 -1.05 -18.33
N SER A 286 -3.03 -0.78 -19.21
CA SER A 286 -3.32 -0.39 -20.60
C SER A 286 -3.97 -1.51 -21.39
N ALA A 287 -3.54 -2.76 -21.21
CA ALA A 287 -4.11 -3.92 -21.88
C ALA A 287 -5.56 -4.16 -21.46
N ARG A 288 -5.88 -3.90 -20.19
CA ARG A 288 -7.22 -4.09 -19.61
C ARG A 288 -8.07 -2.81 -19.60
N TRP A 289 -7.63 -1.70 -20.21
CA TRP A 289 -8.29 -0.39 -20.09
C TRP A 289 -9.79 -0.42 -20.44
N ALA A 290 -10.12 -1.03 -21.60
CA ALA A 290 -11.50 -1.16 -22.06
C ALA A 290 -12.30 -2.19 -21.24
N GLU A 291 -11.68 -3.29 -20.82
CA GLU A 291 -12.29 -4.32 -19.96
C GLU A 291 -12.67 -3.73 -18.59
N LEU A 292 -11.80 -2.89 -18.03
CA LEU A 292 -12.00 -2.17 -16.77
C LEU A 292 -13.06 -1.05 -16.90
N GLY A 293 -13.55 -0.76 -18.11
CA GLY A 293 -14.57 0.25 -18.37
C GLY A 293 -14.10 1.69 -18.15
N LEU A 294 -12.79 1.96 -18.32
CA LEU A 294 -12.24 3.30 -18.23
C LEU A 294 -12.59 4.12 -19.47
N GLU A 295 -12.93 5.39 -19.28
CA GLU A 295 -13.32 6.28 -20.38
C GLU A 295 -12.13 6.65 -21.28
N GLY A 296 -12.38 6.75 -22.58
CA GLY A 296 -11.36 7.11 -23.58
C GLY A 296 -10.29 6.04 -23.80
N SER A 297 -9.16 6.45 -24.38
CA SER A 297 -7.99 5.58 -24.56
C SER A 297 -6.98 5.77 -23.43
N CYS A 298 -6.27 4.70 -23.08
CA CYS A 298 -5.14 4.79 -22.16
C CYS A 298 -4.09 5.77 -22.71
N PRO A 299 -3.59 6.74 -21.92
CA PRO A 299 -2.49 7.63 -22.33
C PRO A 299 -1.21 6.87 -22.71
N TYR A 300 -1.01 5.69 -22.13
CA TYR A 300 0.06 4.79 -22.52
C TYR A 300 -0.35 3.96 -23.74
N SER A 301 0.46 4.01 -24.80
CA SER A 301 0.22 3.30 -26.05
C SER A 301 1.53 2.71 -26.54
N PRO A 302 1.94 1.53 -26.04
CA PRO A 302 3.23 0.94 -26.37
C PRO A 302 3.24 0.37 -27.79
N THR A 303 4.40 0.43 -28.40
CA THR A 303 4.71 -0.33 -29.62
C THR A 303 4.96 -1.79 -29.31
N GLU A 304 4.78 -2.67 -30.31
CA GLU A 304 5.08 -4.10 -30.16
C GLU A 304 6.57 -4.35 -29.82
N ALA A 305 7.46 -3.49 -30.31
CA ALA A 305 8.89 -3.55 -29.98
C ALA A 305 9.15 -3.25 -28.50
N GLU A 306 8.50 -2.23 -27.93
CA GLU A 306 8.61 -1.89 -26.51
C GLU A 306 8.08 -3.02 -25.63
N LEU A 307 6.95 -3.65 -26.00
CA LEU A 307 6.41 -4.80 -25.27
C LEU A 307 7.36 -6.00 -25.29
N LYS A 308 7.97 -6.30 -26.45
CA LYS A 308 8.95 -7.39 -26.57
C LYS A 308 10.22 -7.12 -25.77
N GLN A 309 10.67 -5.87 -25.73
CA GLN A 309 11.82 -5.47 -24.93
C GLN A 309 11.51 -5.60 -23.43
N HIS A 310 10.38 -5.04 -22.98
CA HIS A 310 9.92 -5.14 -21.59
C HIS A 310 9.76 -6.59 -21.14
N ALA A 311 9.20 -7.47 -21.97
CA ALA A 311 9.07 -8.89 -21.62
C ALA A 311 10.43 -9.56 -21.30
N ARG A 312 11.48 -9.22 -22.06
CA ARG A 312 12.84 -9.70 -21.78
C ARG A 312 13.41 -9.11 -20.50
N ASP A 313 13.19 -7.82 -20.27
CA ASP A 313 13.70 -7.14 -19.07
C ASP A 313 12.97 -7.67 -17.81
N TYR A 314 11.67 -7.96 -17.92
CA TYR A 314 10.86 -8.56 -16.86
C TYR A 314 11.24 -10.01 -16.54
N GLU A 315 11.63 -10.82 -17.53
CA GLU A 315 12.17 -12.16 -17.28
C GLU A 315 13.51 -12.13 -16.50
N ASN A 316 14.26 -11.04 -16.59
CA ASN A 316 15.55 -10.87 -15.92
C ASN A 316 15.45 -10.11 -14.58
N PHE A 317 14.27 -9.61 -14.22
CA PHE A 317 14.00 -8.81 -13.03
C PHE A 317 13.84 -9.65 -11.76
#